data_AF-A0A917XU14-F1
#
_entry.id   AF-A0A917XU14-F1
#
_cell.length_a   1.000
_cell.length_b   1.000
_cell.length_c   1.000
_cell.angle_alpha   90.00
_cell.angle_beta   90.00
_cell.angle_gamma   90.00
#
_symmetry.space_group_name_H-M   'P 1'
#
loop_
_entity.id
_entity.type
_entity.pdbx_description
1 polymer ?
#
loop_
_entity_poly.entity_id
_entity_poly.type
_entity_poly.pdbx_seq_one_letter_code
_entity_poly.pdbx_strand_id
1 'polypeptide(L)'
;MKTYLSDDKLAYFRKRLLELKAETEKLSSQSTNKSPNDSIQELSDYGNHPADVGTEQFEQERDAGMELVHKERLQAIDEALERIDNKTYGMSVVSQKPIPEERLDAIPTAKTLVEEE
;
A
#
# COMPACT_ATOMS: atom_id res chain seq x y z
N MET A 1 7.48 23.27 8.63
CA MET A 1 8.83 22.67 8.47
C MET A 1 9.19 22.69 7.00
N LYS A 2 10.48 22.70 6.66
CA LYS A 2 10.92 22.64 5.25
C LYS A 2 11.80 21.42 5.05
N THR A 3 11.55 20.69 3.98
CA THR A 3 12.36 19.57 3.50
C THR A 3 13.79 20.01 3.20
N TYR A 4 14.73 19.09 3.36
CA TYR A 4 16.13 19.28 2.99
C TYR A 4 16.39 18.88 1.52
N LEU A 5 15.40 18.27 0.84
CA LEU A 5 15.50 17.78 -0.52
C LEU A 5 15.33 18.90 -1.55
N SER A 6 16.10 18.81 -2.63
CA SER A 6 15.99 19.69 -3.79
C SER A 6 14.68 19.47 -4.54
N ASP A 7 14.23 20.45 -5.32
CA ASP A 7 13.00 20.33 -6.12
C ASP A 7 13.06 19.16 -7.12
N ASP A 8 14.24 18.93 -7.73
CA ASP A 8 14.51 17.79 -8.62
C ASP A 8 14.32 16.43 -7.91
N LYS A 9 14.82 16.33 -6.67
CA LYS A 9 14.65 15.13 -5.84
C LYS A 9 13.19 14.91 -5.44
N LEU A 10 12.46 15.98 -5.10
CA LEU A 10 11.03 15.90 -4.83
C LEU A 10 10.25 15.44 -6.07
N ALA A 11 10.62 15.90 -7.26
CA ALA A 11 10.02 15.44 -8.51
C ALA A 11 10.31 13.95 -8.78
N TYR A 12 11.53 13.50 -8.52
CA TYR A 12 11.91 12.09 -8.60
C TYR A 12 11.06 11.22 -7.66
N PHE A 13 10.99 11.56 -6.37
CA PHE A 13 10.20 10.79 -5.40
C PHE A 13 8.70 10.87 -5.68
N ARG A 14 8.19 12.01 -6.15
CA ARG A 14 6.79 12.16 -6.58
C ARG A 14 6.46 11.19 -7.70
N LYS A 15 7.31 11.11 -8.73
CA LYS A 15 7.13 10.17 -9.83
C LYS A 15 7.13 8.73 -9.31
N ARG A 16 8.10 8.39 -8.46
CA ARG A 16 8.22 7.06 -7.85
C ARG A 16 6.97 6.67 -7.04
N LEU A 17 6.41 7.60 -6.26
CA LEU A 17 5.18 7.40 -5.49
C LEU A 17 3.96 7.19 -6.38
N LEU A 18 3.85 7.92 -7.49
CA LEU A 18 2.76 7.75 -8.46
C LEU A 18 2.84 6.39 -9.16
N GLU A 19 4.04 5.94 -9.53
CA GLU A 19 4.26 4.59 -10.06
C GLU A 19 3.83 3.53 -9.04
N LEU A 20 4.25 3.68 -7.78
CA LEU A 20 3.87 2.77 -6.69
C LEU A 20 2.35 2.74 -6.44
N LYS A 21 1.67 3.88 -6.57
CA LYS A 21 0.21 4.01 -6.45
C LYS A 21 -0.47 3.18 -7.53
N ALA A 22 -0.11 3.39 -8.79
CA ALA A 22 -0.67 2.67 -9.92
C ALA A 22 -0.43 1.16 -9.83
N GLU A 23 0.75 0.74 -9.37
CA GLU A 23 1.05 -0.68 -9.11
C GLU A 23 0.15 -1.27 -8.02
N THR A 24 -0.06 -0.53 -6.92
CA THR A 24 -0.90 -0.96 -5.80
C THR A 24 -2.38 -1.04 -6.19
N GLU A 25 -2.88 -0.05 -6.95
CA GLU A 25 -4.25 -0.03 -7.47
C GLU A 25 -4.49 -1.17 -8.47
N LYS A 26 -3.50 -1.47 -9.32
CA LYS A 26 -3.58 -2.59 -10.26
C LYS A 26 -3.62 -3.93 -9.54
N LEU A 27 -2.79 -4.12 -8.51
CA LEU A 27 -2.79 -5.33 -7.68
C LEU A 27 -4.14 -5.53 -6.98
N SER A 28 -4.69 -4.48 -6.36
CA SER A 28 -6.02 -4.52 -5.73
C SER A 28 -7.13 -4.86 -6.74
N SER A 29 -7.08 -4.24 -7.93
CA SER A 29 -8.02 -4.53 -9.01
C SER A 29 -7.88 -5.97 -9.54
N GLN A 30 -6.68 -6.54 -9.56
CA GLN A 30 -6.46 -7.92 -10.00
C GLN A 30 -6.89 -8.95 -8.95
N SER A 31 -6.74 -8.65 -7.66
CA SER A 31 -7.27 -9.48 -6.57
C SER A 31 -8.80 -9.51 -6.61
N THR A 32 -9.45 -8.37 -6.83
CA THR A 32 -10.92 -8.29 -6.98
C THR A 32 -11.46 -8.89 -8.28
N ASN A 33 -10.69 -8.87 -9.38
CA ASN A 33 -11.04 -9.57 -10.63
C ASN A 33 -10.75 -11.08 -10.59
N LYS A 34 -9.95 -11.56 -9.64
CA LYS A 34 -10.06 -12.94 -9.13
C LYS A 34 -11.21 -13.05 -8.15
N SER A 35 -12.36 -12.44 -8.48
CA SER A 35 -13.59 -12.78 -7.81
C SER A 35 -13.86 -14.27 -8.05
N PRO A 36 -14.35 -15.01 -7.04
CA PRO A 36 -14.74 -16.42 -7.13
C PRO A 36 -15.85 -16.70 -8.17
N ASN A 37 -16.29 -15.70 -8.92
CA ASN A 37 -17.43 -15.78 -9.82
C ASN A 37 -17.18 -16.61 -11.08
N ASP A 38 -15.92 -16.87 -11.45
CA ASP A 38 -15.61 -17.86 -12.50
C ASP A 38 -15.66 -19.30 -11.97
N SER A 39 -15.61 -19.48 -10.64
CA SER A 39 -15.77 -20.79 -9.97
C SER A 39 -17.19 -21.03 -9.43
N ILE A 40 -17.99 -19.98 -9.20
CA ILE A 40 -19.39 -20.10 -8.73
C ILE A 40 -20.31 -20.70 -9.80
N GLN A 41 -19.97 -20.59 -11.08
CA GLN A 41 -20.79 -21.19 -12.14
C GLN A 41 -20.66 -22.73 -12.21
N GLU A 42 -19.61 -23.32 -11.62
CA GLU A 42 -19.50 -24.78 -11.40
C GLU A 42 -20.00 -25.23 -10.01
N LEU A 43 -20.16 -24.32 -9.05
CA LEU A 43 -20.55 -24.66 -7.67
C LEU A 43 -22.05 -24.88 -7.45
N SER A 44 -22.87 -24.82 -8.52
CA SER A 44 -24.31 -25.06 -8.41
C SER A 44 -24.68 -26.56 -8.29
N ASP A 45 -23.71 -27.48 -8.29
CA ASP A 45 -23.98 -28.93 -8.24
C ASP A 45 -23.33 -29.69 -7.07
N TYR A 46 -22.41 -29.10 -6.29
CA TYR A 46 -21.70 -29.85 -5.25
C TYR A 46 -22.16 -29.52 -3.83
N GLY A 47 -22.59 -30.58 -3.15
CA GLY A 47 -23.16 -30.58 -1.82
C GLY A 47 -22.28 -29.91 -0.77
N ASN A 48 -22.97 -29.16 0.08
CA ASN A 48 -22.47 -28.45 1.25
C ASN A 48 -21.76 -29.44 2.21
N HIS A 49 -20.43 -29.55 2.11
CA HIS A 49 -19.62 -30.37 3.02
C HIS A 49 -19.13 -29.49 4.19
N PRO A 50 -19.36 -29.88 5.45
CA PRO A 50 -18.98 -29.09 6.64
C PRO A 50 -17.47 -28.87 6.82
N ALA A 51 -16.62 -29.52 6.01
CA ALA A 51 -15.18 -29.30 5.97
C ALA A 51 -14.77 -28.10 5.09
N ASP A 52 -15.61 -27.70 4.12
CA ASP A 52 -15.35 -26.59 3.20
C ASP A 52 -15.63 -25.22 3.84
N VAL A 53 -16.61 -25.15 4.75
CA VAL A 53 -17.00 -23.91 5.45
C VAL A 53 -15.84 -23.27 6.23
N GLY A 54 -14.92 -24.09 6.78
CA GLY A 54 -13.71 -23.59 7.45
C GLY A 54 -12.67 -23.03 6.48
N THR A 55 -12.62 -23.56 5.25
CA THR A 55 -11.73 -23.10 4.18
C THR A 55 -12.28 -21.82 3.54
N GLU A 56 -13.59 -21.77 3.26
CA GLU A 56 -14.26 -20.57 2.76
C GLU A 56 -14.12 -19.38 3.71
N GLN A 57 -14.27 -19.59 5.02
CA GLN A 57 -14.07 -18.53 6.01
C GLN A 57 -12.60 -18.07 6.08
N PHE A 58 -11.65 -19.01 6.08
CA PHE A 58 -10.22 -18.68 6.07
C PHE A 58 -9.81 -17.89 4.82
N GLU A 59 -10.38 -18.24 3.66
CA GLU A 59 -10.12 -17.53 2.41
C GLU A 59 -10.72 -16.12 2.42
N GLN A 60 -11.93 -15.94 2.96
CA GLN A 60 -12.54 -14.60 3.14
C GLN A 60 -11.76 -13.72 4.11
N GLU A 61 -11.32 -14.27 5.24
CA GLU A 61 -10.50 -13.53 6.22
C GLU A 61 -9.15 -13.12 5.62
N ARG A 62 -8.55 -13.98 4.80
CA ARG A 62 -7.31 -13.68 4.07
C ARG A 62 -7.52 -12.57 3.03
N ASP A 63 -8.61 -12.62 2.28
CA ASP A 63 -8.92 -11.62 1.25
C ASP A 63 -9.18 -10.23 1.88
N ALA A 64 -9.96 -10.20 2.97
CA ALA A 64 -10.20 -8.97 3.74
C ALA A 64 -8.91 -8.37 4.33
N GLY A 65 -7.99 -9.22 4.83
CA GLY A 65 -6.67 -8.76 5.30
C GLY A 65 -5.83 -8.15 4.18
N MET A 66 -5.86 -8.73 2.98
CA MET A 66 -5.13 -8.21 1.82
C MET A 66 -5.69 -6.86 1.34
N GLU A 67 -7.01 -6.71 1.31
CA GLU A 67 -7.66 -5.44 0.96
C GLU A 67 -7.27 -4.32 1.93
N LEU A 68 -7.27 -4.61 3.25
CA LEU A 68 -6.85 -3.65 4.27
C LEU A 68 -5.40 -3.19 4.05
N VAL A 69 -4.48 -4.12 3.81
CA VAL A 69 -3.06 -3.81 3.55
C VAL A 69 -2.91 -2.95 2.30
N HIS A 70 -3.65 -3.23 1.23
CA HIS A 70 -3.63 -2.41 0.02
C HIS A 70 -4.13 -1.00 0.28
N LYS A 71 -5.22 -0.86 1.05
CA LYS A 71 -5.79 0.44 1.43
C LYS A 71 -4.83 1.26 2.28
N GLU A 72 -4.21 0.66 3.29
CA GLU A 72 -3.21 1.32 4.13
C GLU A 72 -2.00 1.78 3.31
N ARG A 73 -1.55 0.96 2.36
CA ARG A 73 -0.46 1.31 1.46
C ARG A 73 -0.82 2.49 0.55
N LEU A 74 -2.02 2.51 -0.03
CA LEU A 74 -2.49 3.63 -0.84
C LEU A 74 -2.57 4.92 -0.01
N GLN A 75 -3.12 4.82 1.20
CA GLN A 75 -3.18 5.96 2.12
C GLN A 75 -1.78 6.50 2.43
N ALA A 76 -0.82 5.63 2.74
CA ALA A 76 0.56 6.03 3.02
C ALA A 76 1.23 6.74 1.81
N ILE A 77 0.88 6.34 0.58
CA ILE A 77 1.35 6.97 -0.65
C ILE A 77 0.74 8.37 -0.82
N ASP A 78 -0.58 8.52 -0.62
CA ASP A 78 -1.24 9.82 -0.69
C ASP A 78 -0.70 10.78 0.38
N GLU A 79 -0.49 10.31 1.61
CA GLU A 79 0.15 11.10 2.68
C GLU A 79 1.59 11.51 2.32
N ALA A 80 2.35 10.66 1.63
CA ALA A 80 3.70 11.01 1.17
C ALA A 80 3.66 12.06 0.06
N LEU A 81 2.71 11.97 -0.88
CA LEU A 81 2.50 12.97 -1.94
C LEU A 81 2.08 14.32 -1.36
N GLU A 82 1.19 14.34 -0.37
CA GLU A 82 0.79 15.55 0.34
C GLU A 82 1.98 16.20 1.07
N ARG A 83 2.86 15.39 1.69
CA ARG A 83 4.10 15.89 2.28
C ARG A 83 5.06 16.48 1.25
N ILE A 84 5.06 15.99 0.01
CA ILE A 84 5.85 16.61 -1.08
C ILE A 84 5.27 17.99 -1.43
N ASP A 85 3.95 18.10 -1.56
CA ASP A 85 3.27 19.37 -1.87
C ASP A 85 3.50 20.41 -0.78
N ASN A 86 3.40 19.99 0.49
CA ASN A 86 3.69 20.82 1.66
C ASN A 86 5.19 21.09 1.89
N LYS A 87 6.08 20.58 1.02
CA LYS A 87 7.54 20.68 1.17
C LYS A 87 8.04 20.17 2.54
N THR A 88 7.44 19.13 3.10
CA THR A 88 7.83 18.47 4.36
C THR A 88 8.35 17.05 4.17
N TYR A 89 8.28 16.50 2.95
CA TYR A 89 8.78 15.17 2.62
C TYR A 89 10.26 14.98 2.97
N GLY A 90 10.63 13.78 3.43
CA GLY A 90 11.98 13.47 3.90
C GLY A 90 12.31 13.98 5.30
N MET A 91 11.34 14.50 6.06
CA MET A 91 11.51 14.78 7.49
C MET A 91 10.69 13.81 8.33
N SER A 92 11.27 13.30 9.41
CA SER A 92 10.57 12.42 10.35
C SER A 92 9.40 13.15 11.01
N VAL A 93 8.22 12.52 11.03
CA VAL A 93 7.04 13.10 11.69
C VAL A 93 7.15 13.10 13.22
N VAL A 94 8.09 12.33 13.78
CA VAL A 94 8.32 12.20 15.23
C VAL A 94 9.45 13.16 15.66
N SER A 95 10.69 12.88 15.25
CA SER A 95 11.85 13.69 15.66
C SER A 95 12.13 14.91 14.77
N GLN A 96 11.46 15.07 13.62
CA GLN A 96 11.74 16.14 12.64
C GLN A 96 13.16 16.13 12.07
N LYS A 97 13.87 15.01 12.25
CA LYS A 97 15.19 14.78 11.67
C LYS A 97 15.07 14.39 10.19
N PRO A 98 16.08 14.72 9.37
CA PRO A 98 16.11 14.31 7.96
C PRO A 98 16.16 12.79 7.85
N ILE A 99 15.22 12.21 7.10
CA ILE A 99 15.17 10.79 6.75
C ILE A 99 16.20 10.55 5.64
N PRO A 100 17.13 9.58 5.77
CA PRO A 100 18.12 9.30 4.74
C PRO A 100 17.52 9.04 3.36
N GLU A 101 18.14 9.58 2.30
CA GLU A 101 17.68 9.35 0.92
C GLU A 101 17.66 7.88 0.53
N GLU A 102 18.64 7.09 1.01
CA GLU A 102 18.71 5.64 0.79
C GLU A 102 17.44 4.92 1.29
N ARG A 103 16.87 5.39 2.40
CA ARG A 103 15.65 4.84 2.99
C ARG A 103 14.43 5.28 2.20
N LEU A 104 14.40 6.52 1.72
CA LEU A 104 13.32 7.01 0.85
C LEU A 104 13.34 6.33 -0.52
N ASP A 105 14.50 5.90 -1.00
CA ASP A 105 14.62 5.15 -2.25
C ASP A 105 14.12 3.70 -2.08
N ALA A 106 14.46 3.07 -0.95
CA ALA A 106 13.96 1.74 -0.60
C ALA A 106 12.46 1.73 -0.22
N ILE A 107 12.03 2.70 0.58
CA ILE A 107 10.68 2.84 1.14
C ILE A 107 10.22 4.30 0.97
N PRO A 108 9.66 4.67 -0.20
CA PRO A 108 9.28 6.07 -0.49
C PRO A 108 8.10 6.57 0.36
N THR A 109 7.38 5.69 1.04
CA THR A 109 6.30 6.06 1.96
C THR A 109 6.76 6.33 3.40
N ALA A 110 8.06 6.15 3.69
CA ALA A 110 8.60 6.26 5.04
C ALA A 110 8.24 7.62 5.70
N LYS A 111 7.77 7.55 6.94
CA LYS A 111 7.37 8.72 7.75
C LYS A 111 8.31 9.01 8.92
N THR A 112 9.13 8.04 9.30
CA THR A 112 10.04 8.08 10.45
C THR A 112 11.42 7.55 10.08
N LEU A 113 12.40 7.78 10.95
CA LEU A 113 13.72 7.15 10.85
C LEU A 113 13.63 5.64 11.18
N VAL A 114 14.66 4.87 10.79
CA VAL A 114 14.78 3.43 11.14
C VAL A 114 14.73 3.24 12.66
N GLU A 115 15.37 4.15 13.40
CA GLU A 115 15.46 4.13 14.86
C GLU A 115 14.11 4.44 15.56
N GLU A 116 13.10 4.88 14.81
CA GLU A 116 11.81 5.36 15.30
C GLU A 116 10.61 4.51 14.80
N GLU A 117 10.88 3.39 14.13
CA GLU A 117 9.85 2.40 13.73
C GLU A 117 9.53 1.37 14.82
#